data_AF-A0A345PMJ1-F1
#
_entry.id   AF-A0A345PMJ1-F1
#
_cell.length_a   1.000
_cell.length_b   1.000
_cell.length_c   1.000
_cell.angle_alpha   90.00
_cell.angle_beta   90.00
_cell.angle_gamma   90.00
#
_symmetry.space_group_name_H-M   'P 1'
#
loop_
_entity.id
_entity.type
_entity.pdbx_description
1 polymer ?
#
loop_
_entity_poly.entity_id
_entity_poly.type
_entity_poly.pdbx_seq_one_letter_code
_entity_poly.pdbx_strand_id
1 'polypeptide(L)'
;MKLNLKKIISLVIIASILLGLSIPVYAASGPTDVDSINEKLGPPIVVYGGTLSEEQRSEVREKLEVNDPESVVEYDVTGQDVVNYINGDANARLFSSAKIVRQEEGNGLTINIVTPENITEVSSDMYANALLTAGVSDATVDVVSPVKVSGHSALTGIYKAYDAEGVELDKERMEIANEELGVATSLADNEGMSQEKVSQLLTEIKQMIADQNPATREDVEQIVSEQLQNLEITLNEADRQMLIDLFDKMRNIDIDFGAVKTQLEDIASSISDKANELGLDAGFWEKVANFFSEMFQGISNFFGGLFK
;
A
#
# COMPACT_ATOMS: atom_id res chain seq x y z
N MET A 1 -38.63 51.81 41.17
CA MET A 1 -38.62 50.45 40.58
C MET A 1 -37.47 49.66 41.22
N LYS A 2 -37.74 48.92 42.30
CA LYS A 2 -36.71 48.15 43.01
C LYS A 2 -36.52 46.82 42.27
N LEU A 3 -35.56 46.75 41.36
CA LEU A 3 -35.17 45.47 40.76
C LEU A 3 -34.60 44.59 41.88
N ASN A 4 -35.19 43.39 42.04
CA ASN A 4 -34.83 42.46 43.09
C ASN A 4 -33.38 42.01 42.92
N LEU A 5 -32.50 42.45 43.82
CA LEU A 5 -31.07 42.15 43.85
C LEU A 5 -30.76 40.64 43.76
N LYS A 6 -31.66 39.78 44.28
CA LYS A 6 -31.59 38.32 44.15
C LYS A 6 -31.75 37.80 42.71
N LYS A 7 -32.56 38.47 41.87
CA LYS A 7 -32.72 38.11 40.45
C LYS A 7 -31.51 38.54 39.62
N ILE A 8 -30.84 39.65 40.00
CA ILE A 8 -29.61 40.12 39.34
C ILE A 8 -28.43 39.19 39.68
N ILE A 9 -28.29 38.77 40.95
CA ILE A 9 -27.24 37.82 41.35
C ILE A 9 -27.43 36.45 40.69
N SER A 10 -28.68 35.97 40.57
CA SER A 10 -28.97 34.72 39.85
C SER A 10 -28.68 34.80 38.35
N LEU A 11 -28.83 35.97 37.72
CA LEU A 11 -28.55 36.16 36.30
C LEU A 11 -27.03 36.24 36.03
N VAL A 12 -26.27 36.81 36.97
CA VAL A 12 -24.80 36.90 36.87
C VAL A 12 -24.14 35.53 37.06
N ILE A 13 -24.65 34.67 37.96
CA ILE A 13 -24.10 33.31 38.15
C ILE A 13 -24.37 32.42 36.92
N ILE A 14 -25.55 32.55 36.28
CA ILE A 14 -25.87 31.79 35.05
C ILE A 14 -25.04 32.31 33.86
N ALA A 15 -24.78 33.62 33.76
CA ALA A 15 -23.91 34.18 32.73
C ALA A 15 -22.42 33.85 32.92
N SER A 16 -21.99 33.55 34.15
CA SER A 16 -20.61 33.15 34.47
C SER A 16 -20.30 31.69 34.09
N ILE A 17 -21.32 30.83 34.02
CA ILE A 17 -21.19 29.41 33.64
C ILE A 17 -21.22 29.23 32.11
N LEU A 18 -21.72 30.22 31.35
CA LEU A 18 -21.80 30.20 29.89
C LEU A 18 -20.56 30.75 29.17
N LEU A 19 -19.56 31.27 29.89
CA LEU A 19 -18.32 31.85 29.33
C LEU A 19 -17.06 31.01 29.58
N GLY A 20 -17.19 29.83 30.18
CA GLY A 20 -16.09 28.90 30.36
C GLY A 20 -16.41 27.56 29.72
N LEU A 21 -16.05 27.39 28.44
CA LEU A 21 -15.70 26.13 27.74
C LEU A 21 -15.75 26.36 26.22
N SER A 22 -14.77 27.11 25.71
CA SER A 22 -14.39 27.05 24.30
C SER A 22 -12.90 27.35 24.20
N ILE A 23 -12.11 26.62 24.98
CA ILE A 23 -10.75 26.32 24.57
C ILE A 23 -10.95 25.27 23.47
N PRO A 24 -10.48 25.48 22.23
CA PRO A 24 -10.39 24.36 21.31
C PRO A 24 -9.56 23.30 22.03
N VAL A 25 -10.19 22.19 22.40
CA VAL A 25 -9.46 20.96 22.62
C VAL A 25 -8.92 20.64 21.23
N TYR A 26 -7.72 21.11 20.95
CA TYR A 26 -6.83 20.35 20.12
C TYR A 26 -6.81 18.98 20.80
N ALA A 27 -7.55 18.03 20.22
CA ALA A 27 -7.08 16.67 20.29
C ALA A 27 -5.67 16.78 19.73
N ALA A 28 -4.69 16.88 20.65
CA ALA A 28 -3.36 16.45 20.30
C ALA A 28 -3.60 15.01 19.85
N SER A 29 -3.66 14.81 18.53
CA SER A 29 -3.01 13.65 17.96
C SER A 29 -1.76 13.46 18.80
N GLY A 30 -1.74 12.34 19.52
CA GLY A 30 -0.68 12.06 20.48
C GLY A 30 0.67 12.32 19.83
N PRO A 31 1.73 12.51 20.63
CA PRO A 31 3.06 12.55 20.04
C PRO A 31 3.15 11.32 19.11
N THR A 32 3.38 11.58 17.83
CA THR A 32 4.01 10.59 16.96
C THR A 32 5.41 10.43 17.52
N ASP A 33 5.50 9.82 18.71
CA ASP A 33 6.72 9.29 19.27
C ASP A 33 7.01 8.05 18.43
N VAL A 34 7.62 8.31 17.27
CA VAL A 34 8.36 7.34 16.47
C VAL A 34 9.48 6.67 17.30
N ASP A 35 9.78 7.18 18.50
CA ASP A 35 10.72 6.62 19.48
C ASP A 35 10.05 5.76 20.58
N SER A 36 8.72 5.63 20.61
CA SER A 36 8.06 4.71 21.54
C SER A 36 8.04 3.30 20.95
N ILE A 37 8.94 2.44 21.43
CA ILE A 37 8.95 1.02 21.06
C ILE A 37 7.64 0.39 21.56
N ASN A 38 6.80 -0.05 20.63
CA ASN A 38 5.63 -0.82 20.98
C ASN A 38 6.08 -2.23 21.42
N GLU A 39 6.20 -2.46 22.72
CA GLU A 39 6.66 -3.74 23.29
C GLU A 39 5.85 -4.96 22.82
N LYS A 40 4.60 -4.77 22.35
CA LYS A 40 3.77 -5.84 21.79
C LYS A 40 4.14 -6.18 20.34
N LEU A 41 4.51 -5.19 19.53
CA LEU A 41 4.77 -5.35 18.10
C LEU A 41 6.28 -5.39 17.78
N GLY A 42 7.14 -5.15 18.77
CA GLY A 42 8.58 -5.09 18.61
C GLY A 42 9.06 -3.76 17.98
N PRO A 43 10.38 -3.61 17.82
CA PRO A 43 10.97 -2.44 17.19
C PRO A 43 10.65 -2.39 15.68
N PRO A 44 10.68 -1.19 15.06
CA PRO A 44 10.70 -1.06 13.60
C PRO A 44 11.88 -1.80 12.99
N ILE A 45 11.71 -2.24 11.74
CA ILE A 45 12.73 -2.95 10.98
C ILE A 45 13.17 -2.07 9.82
N VAL A 46 14.48 -1.92 9.63
CA VAL A 46 15.06 -1.17 8.51
C VAL A 46 15.88 -2.11 7.64
N VAL A 47 15.57 -2.15 6.35
CA VAL A 47 16.27 -2.94 5.35
C VAL A 47 17.00 -2.00 4.39
N TYR A 48 18.33 -2.08 4.38
CA TYR A 48 19.19 -1.27 3.55
C TYR A 48 19.54 -1.98 2.24
N GLY A 49 19.56 -1.22 1.13
CA GLY A 49 20.13 -1.73 -0.11
C GLY A 49 21.64 -1.99 0.02
N GLY A 50 22.10 -3.21 -0.30
CA GLY A 50 23.51 -3.58 -0.09
C GLY A 50 24.54 -2.90 -1.01
N THR A 51 24.13 -2.01 -1.92
CA THR A 51 25.04 -1.20 -2.76
C THR A 51 25.20 0.24 -2.26
N LEU A 52 24.53 0.61 -1.17
CA LEU A 52 24.66 1.93 -0.56
C LEU A 52 26.10 2.19 -0.10
N SER A 53 26.62 3.39 -0.38
CA SER A 53 27.81 3.89 0.32
C SER A 53 27.47 4.25 1.78
N GLU A 54 28.48 4.49 2.61
CA GLU A 54 28.27 4.92 4.00
C GLU A 54 27.50 6.25 4.08
N GLU A 55 27.81 7.19 3.16
CA GLU A 55 27.09 8.46 3.06
C GLU A 55 25.63 8.25 2.64
N GLN A 56 25.39 7.39 1.63
CA GLN A 56 24.05 7.06 1.18
C GLN A 56 23.23 6.34 2.26
N ARG A 57 23.85 5.45 3.04
CA ARG A 57 23.20 4.79 4.18
C ARG A 57 22.80 5.79 5.25
N SER A 58 23.63 6.80 5.49
CA SER A 58 23.32 7.88 6.44
C SER A 58 22.14 8.74 5.95
N GLU A 59 22.11 9.09 4.65
CA GLU A 59 20.98 9.81 4.03
C GLU A 59 19.68 8.99 4.12
N VAL A 60 19.74 7.70 3.81
CA VAL A 60 18.60 6.77 3.95
C VAL A 60 18.09 6.74 5.39
N ARG A 61 19.00 6.65 6.38
CA ARG A 61 18.65 6.64 7.80
C ARG A 61 17.91 7.92 8.22
N GLU A 62 18.41 9.08 7.79
CA GLU A 62 17.79 10.38 8.06
C GLU A 62 16.39 10.48 7.43
N LYS A 63 16.24 10.10 6.16
CA LYS A 63 14.95 10.12 5.44
C LYS A 63 13.93 9.15 6.02
N LEU A 64 14.38 8.04 6.62
CA LEU A 64 13.52 7.10 7.34
C LEU A 64 13.27 7.49 8.80
N GLU A 65 13.76 8.65 9.24
CA GLU A 65 13.58 9.18 10.60
C GLU A 65 14.12 8.25 11.69
N VAL A 66 15.20 7.51 11.41
CA VAL A 66 15.84 6.59 12.34
C VAL A 66 16.92 7.36 13.11
N ASN A 67 16.54 7.99 14.21
CA ASN A 67 17.43 8.84 15.00
C ASN A 67 18.40 8.04 15.89
N ASP A 68 17.97 6.86 16.35
CA ASP A 68 18.75 5.94 17.18
C ASP A 68 18.85 4.57 16.48
N PRO A 69 20.04 4.11 16.07
CA PRO A 69 20.20 2.77 15.49
C PRO A 69 19.78 1.63 16.42
N GLU A 70 19.82 1.84 17.75
CA GLU A 70 19.42 0.81 18.72
C GLU A 70 17.90 0.71 18.87
N SER A 71 17.13 1.65 18.31
CA SER A 71 15.66 1.60 18.34
C SER A 71 15.05 0.77 17.21
N VAL A 72 15.88 0.26 16.28
CA VAL A 72 15.45 -0.51 15.11
C VAL A 72 16.25 -1.80 14.94
N VAL A 73 15.66 -2.77 14.24
CA VAL A 73 16.40 -3.94 13.73
C VAL A 73 16.86 -3.64 12.31
N GLU A 74 18.16 -3.74 12.06
CA GLU A 74 18.74 -3.46 10.73
C GLU A 74 19.10 -4.75 9.97
N TYR A 75 18.75 -4.79 8.69
CA TYR A 75 19.20 -5.82 7.73
C TYR A 75 19.77 -5.16 6.47
N ASP A 76 20.69 -5.86 5.80
CA ASP A 76 21.24 -5.46 4.51
C ASP A 76 20.80 -6.44 3.42
N VAL A 77 20.27 -5.95 2.31
CA VAL A 77 19.86 -6.76 1.15
C VAL A 77 21.07 -7.07 0.29
N THR A 78 21.27 -8.34 -0.05
CA THR A 78 22.35 -8.83 -0.90
C THR A 78 21.82 -9.27 -2.26
N GLY A 79 22.72 -9.42 -3.23
CA GLY A 79 22.37 -10.00 -4.53
C GLY A 79 21.82 -11.42 -4.43
N GLN A 80 22.24 -12.21 -3.44
CA GLN A 80 21.68 -13.54 -3.23
C GLN A 80 20.24 -13.47 -2.73
N ASP A 81 19.89 -12.46 -1.94
CA ASP A 81 18.50 -12.24 -1.51
C ASP A 81 17.61 -11.94 -2.72
N VAL A 82 18.12 -11.18 -3.70
CA VAL A 82 17.39 -10.91 -4.96
C VAL A 82 17.12 -12.20 -5.74
N VAL A 83 18.08 -13.11 -5.81
CA VAL A 83 17.87 -14.43 -6.43
C VAL A 83 16.85 -15.24 -5.63
N ASN A 84 16.96 -15.24 -4.31
CA ASN A 84 16.16 -16.08 -3.43
C ASN A 84 14.69 -15.66 -3.36
N TYR A 85 14.44 -14.35 -3.32
CA TYR A 85 13.09 -13.83 -3.09
C TYR A 85 12.40 -13.42 -4.37
N ILE A 86 13.11 -12.86 -5.35
CA ILE A 86 12.49 -12.23 -6.52
C ILE A 86 12.97 -12.79 -7.86
N ASN A 87 13.74 -13.90 -7.86
CA ASN A 87 14.33 -14.52 -9.05
C ASN A 87 15.12 -13.54 -9.94
N GLY A 88 15.73 -12.51 -9.35
CA GLY A 88 16.43 -11.45 -10.07
C GLY A 88 17.92 -11.73 -10.33
N ASP A 89 18.64 -10.72 -10.84
CA ASP A 89 20.09 -10.80 -11.07
C ASP A 89 20.87 -10.62 -9.76
N ALA A 90 21.71 -11.61 -9.41
CA ALA A 90 22.60 -11.54 -8.25
C ALA A 90 23.60 -10.37 -8.29
N ASN A 91 23.84 -9.79 -9.46
CA ASN A 91 24.72 -8.64 -9.65
C ASN A 91 23.97 -7.30 -9.67
N ALA A 92 22.66 -7.32 -9.40
CA ALA A 92 21.85 -6.12 -9.34
C ALA A 92 22.41 -5.13 -8.30
N ARG A 93 22.37 -3.84 -8.63
CA ARG A 93 22.80 -2.76 -7.74
C ARG A 93 21.61 -2.33 -6.87
N LEU A 94 21.69 -2.65 -5.59
CA LEU A 94 20.59 -2.55 -4.63
C LEU A 94 20.72 -1.24 -3.84
N PHE A 95 19.99 -0.21 -4.25
CA PHE A 95 20.00 1.11 -3.56
C PHE A 95 18.73 1.42 -2.80
N SER A 96 17.58 0.91 -3.26
CA SER A 96 16.32 1.13 -2.55
C SER A 96 16.30 0.36 -1.23
N SER A 97 15.77 1.02 -0.21
CA SER A 97 15.69 0.60 1.19
C SER A 97 14.26 0.78 1.70
N ALA A 98 13.90 0.11 2.79
CA ALA A 98 12.59 0.25 3.40
C ALA A 98 12.65 0.23 4.93
N LYS A 99 11.71 0.94 5.57
CA LYS A 99 11.42 0.82 7.00
C LYS A 99 10.03 0.21 7.17
N ILE A 100 9.91 -0.82 7.98
CA ILE A 100 8.67 -1.54 8.28
C ILE A 100 8.30 -1.29 9.74
N VAL A 101 7.08 -0.80 9.95
CA VAL A 101 6.48 -0.64 11.27
C VAL A 101 5.24 -1.53 11.31
N ARG A 102 5.29 -2.60 12.11
CA ARG A 102 4.12 -3.46 12.35
C ARG A 102 3.02 -2.66 13.05
N GLN A 103 1.78 -2.89 12.65
CA GLN A 103 0.57 -2.30 13.23
C GLN A 103 -0.24 -3.38 13.95
N GLU A 104 -1.24 -2.96 14.74
CA GLU A 104 -2.19 -3.91 15.31
C GLU A 104 -3.12 -4.49 14.22
N GLU A 105 -3.62 -5.70 14.44
CA GLU A 105 -4.57 -6.36 13.52
C GLU A 105 -5.76 -5.48 13.17
N GLY A 106 -6.07 -5.36 11.88
CA GLY A 106 -7.17 -4.56 11.35
C GLY A 106 -6.80 -3.11 10.99
N ASN A 107 -5.54 -2.71 11.09
CA ASN A 107 -5.07 -1.38 10.63
C ASN A 107 -4.69 -1.37 9.14
N GLY A 108 -4.54 -2.55 8.52
CA GLY A 108 -4.26 -2.66 7.09
C GLY A 108 -2.82 -2.30 6.71
N LEU A 109 -2.55 -2.30 5.40
CA LEU A 109 -1.22 -2.05 4.84
C LEU A 109 -1.14 -0.62 4.29
N THR A 110 -0.14 0.15 4.71
CA THR A 110 0.14 1.51 4.19
C THR A 110 1.54 1.55 3.60
N ILE A 111 1.67 2.04 2.36
CA ILE A 111 2.95 2.21 1.65
C ILE A 111 3.21 3.68 1.38
N ASN A 112 4.36 4.18 1.84
CA ASN A 112 4.82 5.54 1.57
C ASN A 112 6.12 5.49 0.77
N ILE A 113 6.17 6.12 -0.41
CA ILE A 113 7.43 6.36 -1.10
C ILE A 113 7.96 7.73 -0.66
N VAL A 114 9.01 7.72 0.17
CA VAL A 114 9.60 8.92 0.78
C VAL A 114 10.35 9.77 -0.26
N THR A 115 10.92 9.13 -1.28
CA THR A 115 11.63 9.77 -2.40
C THR A 115 11.00 9.37 -3.73
N PRO A 116 9.80 9.90 -4.06
CA PRO A 116 9.06 9.53 -5.27
C PRO A 116 9.85 9.86 -6.55
N GLU A 117 10.76 10.82 -6.51
CA GLU A 117 11.63 11.18 -7.63
C GLU A 117 12.71 10.14 -7.96
N ASN A 118 12.98 9.22 -7.02
CA ASN A 118 14.05 8.22 -7.10
C ASN A 118 13.55 6.78 -7.26
N ILE A 119 12.25 6.52 -7.07
CA ILE A 119 11.63 5.23 -7.38
C ILE A 119 10.84 5.41 -8.67
N THR A 120 11.32 4.81 -9.76
CA THR A 120 10.86 5.17 -11.12
C THR A 120 9.87 4.21 -11.75
N GLU A 121 9.81 2.96 -11.30
CA GLU A 121 8.99 1.92 -11.94
C GLU A 121 7.89 1.41 -11.01
N VAL A 122 8.20 1.20 -9.73
CA VAL A 122 7.25 0.64 -8.75
C VAL A 122 6.49 1.73 -8.01
N SER A 123 5.15 1.73 -8.13
CA SER A 123 4.27 2.63 -7.38
C SER A 123 3.94 2.10 -5.97
N SER A 124 3.38 2.96 -5.11
CA SER A 124 2.88 2.55 -3.79
C SER A 124 1.82 1.44 -3.89
N ASP A 125 0.92 1.52 -4.86
CA ASP A 125 -0.15 0.53 -5.07
C ASP A 125 0.41 -0.81 -5.53
N MET A 126 1.44 -0.79 -6.37
CA MET A 126 2.14 -1.99 -6.81
C MET A 126 2.85 -2.69 -5.64
N TYR A 127 3.52 -1.94 -4.76
CA TYR A 127 4.07 -2.51 -3.52
C TYR A 127 2.99 -3.09 -2.62
N ALA A 128 1.88 -2.35 -2.42
CA ALA A 128 0.80 -2.80 -1.56
C ALA A 128 0.23 -4.13 -2.08
N ASN A 129 -0.11 -4.20 -3.36
CA ASN A 129 -0.64 -5.41 -3.98
C ASN A 129 0.32 -6.60 -3.88
N ALA A 130 1.62 -6.41 -4.14
CA ALA A 130 2.61 -7.47 -4.03
C ALA A 130 2.76 -7.97 -2.57
N LEU A 131 2.81 -7.05 -1.61
CA LEU A 131 2.93 -7.42 -0.20
C LEU A 131 1.68 -8.14 0.33
N LEU A 132 0.49 -7.68 -0.06
CA LEU A 132 -0.77 -8.36 0.25
C LEU A 132 -0.80 -9.78 -0.34
N THR A 133 -0.41 -9.93 -1.60
CA THR A 133 -0.28 -11.24 -2.27
C THR A 133 0.68 -12.15 -1.51
N ALA A 134 1.81 -11.62 -1.02
CA ALA A 134 2.77 -12.36 -0.20
C ALA A 134 2.26 -12.69 1.23
N GLY A 135 1.10 -12.16 1.63
CA GLY A 135 0.50 -12.39 2.94
C GLY A 135 0.92 -11.40 4.03
N VAL A 136 1.51 -10.27 3.65
CA VAL A 136 1.84 -9.18 4.58
C VAL A 136 0.60 -8.31 4.79
N SER A 137 0.18 -8.15 6.04
CA SER A 137 -0.89 -7.24 6.46
C SER A 137 -0.46 -6.39 7.65
N ASP A 138 -1.26 -5.37 7.98
CA ASP A 138 -1.14 -4.59 9.23
C ASP A 138 0.27 -4.02 9.44
N ALA A 139 0.74 -3.23 8.47
CA ALA A 139 2.06 -2.62 8.52
C ALA A 139 2.09 -1.26 7.82
N THR A 140 2.97 -0.37 8.28
CA THR A 140 3.38 0.82 7.54
C THR A 140 4.77 0.57 6.97
N VAL A 141 4.93 0.76 5.66
CA VAL A 141 6.20 0.62 4.97
C VAL A 141 6.61 1.92 4.30
N ASP A 142 7.74 2.47 4.72
CA ASP A 142 8.35 3.65 4.11
C ASP A 142 9.49 3.20 3.19
N VAL A 143 9.39 3.49 1.90
CA VAL A 143 10.36 3.13 0.86
C VAL A 143 11.17 4.36 0.44
N VAL A 144 12.49 4.20 0.38
CA VAL A 144 13.41 5.30 0.05
C VAL A 144 14.54 4.82 -0.86
N SER A 145 15.03 5.71 -1.73
CA SER A 145 16.29 5.50 -2.44
C SER A 145 17.03 6.83 -2.59
N PRO A 146 18.36 6.87 -2.37
CA PRO A 146 19.17 8.07 -2.59
C PRO A 146 19.49 8.32 -4.07
N VAL A 147 19.19 7.36 -4.96
CA VAL A 147 19.42 7.46 -6.41
C VAL A 147 18.25 6.88 -7.18
N LYS A 148 18.11 7.24 -8.46
CA LYS A 148 17.06 6.70 -9.33
C LYS A 148 17.23 5.20 -9.55
N VAL A 149 16.21 4.43 -9.19
CA VAL A 149 16.11 2.97 -9.32
C VAL A 149 14.68 2.53 -9.59
N SER A 150 14.50 1.30 -10.05
CA SER A 150 13.17 0.71 -10.27
C SER A 150 12.35 0.57 -8.99
N GLY A 151 13.00 0.21 -7.88
CA GLY A 151 12.38 0.01 -6.55
C GLY A 151 12.42 -1.45 -6.06
N HIS A 152 12.67 -2.42 -6.93
CA HIS A 152 12.58 -3.85 -6.61
C HIS A 152 13.44 -4.32 -5.41
N SER A 153 14.57 -3.65 -5.11
CA SER A 153 15.40 -4.04 -3.96
C SER A 153 14.73 -3.73 -2.61
N ALA A 154 13.83 -2.74 -2.54
CA ALA A 154 13.03 -2.51 -1.34
C ALA A 154 12.08 -3.68 -1.08
N LEU A 155 11.40 -4.20 -2.11
CA LEU A 155 10.52 -5.36 -1.96
C LEU A 155 11.30 -6.60 -1.49
N THR A 156 12.47 -6.84 -2.10
CA THR A 156 13.38 -7.92 -1.66
C THR A 156 13.76 -7.78 -0.18
N GLY A 157 14.07 -6.56 0.25
CA GLY A 157 14.38 -6.27 1.65
C GLY A 157 13.21 -6.56 2.58
N ILE A 158 11.98 -6.22 2.17
CA ILE A 158 10.79 -6.48 2.97
C ILE A 158 10.59 -7.99 3.19
N TYR A 159 10.70 -8.80 2.13
CA TYR A 159 10.62 -10.27 2.27
C TYR A 159 11.72 -10.83 3.17
N LYS A 160 12.95 -10.33 3.02
CA LYS A 160 14.06 -10.72 3.90
C LYS A 160 13.77 -10.41 5.37
N ALA A 161 13.22 -9.24 5.67
CA ALA A 161 12.88 -8.86 7.04
C ALA A 161 11.85 -9.81 7.66
N TYR A 162 10.76 -10.12 6.94
CA TYR A 162 9.74 -11.03 7.44
C TYR A 162 10.27 -12.46 7.65
N ASP A 163 11.06 -12.98 6.71
CA ASP A 163 11.71 -14.30 6.81
C ASP A 163 12.69 -14.35 8.01
N ALA A 164 13.48 -13.28 8.21
CA ALA A 164 14.43 -13.17 9.32
C ALA A 164 13.75 -13.05 10.70
N GLU A 165 12.58 -12.41 10.76
CA GLU A 165 11.76 -12.30 11.98
C GLU A 165 10.96 -13.58 12.30
N GLY A 166 11.09 -14.62 11.47
CA GLY A 166 10.38 -15.89 11.65
C GLY A 166 8.88 -15.78 11.34
N VAL A 167 8.46 -14.74 10.61
CA VAL A 167 7.13 -14.69 10.00
C VAL A 167 7.23 -15.50 8.72
N GLU A 168 6.67 -16.72 8.76
CA GLU A 168 6.74 -17.66 7.66
C GLU A 168 5.83 -17.17 6.51
N LEU A 169 6.36 -16.31 5.65
CA LEU A 169 5.71 -15.95 4.39
C LEU A 169 5.75 -17.18 3.49
N ASP A 170 4.60 -17.51 2.91
CA ASP A 170 4.50 -18.62 1.97
C ASP A 170 5.38 -18.31 0.74
N LYS A 171 6.34 -19.20 0.46
CA LYS A 171 7.31 -19.00 -0.63
C LYS A 171 6.65 -18.94 -1.99
N GLU A 172 5.58 -19.71 -2.19
CA GLU A 172 4.82 -19.72 -3.43
C GLU A 172 4.09 -18.39 -3.60
N ARG A 173 3.49 -17.87 -2.52
CA ARG A 173 2.88 -16.53 -2.50
C ARG A 173 3.90 -15.41 -2.74
N MET A 174 5.10 -15.50 -2.17
CA MET A 174 6.18 -14.53 -2.43
C MET A 174 6.61 -14.56 -3.89
N GLU A 175 6.81 -15.74 -4.48
CA GLU A 175 7.17 -15.86 -5.90
C GLU A 175 6.11 -15.22 -6.79
N ILE A 176 4.83 -15.51 -6.54
CA ILE A 176 3.72 -14.89 -7.27
C ILE A 176 3.67 -13.38 -7.07
N ALA A 177 3.87 -12.88 -5.86
CA ALA A 177 3.87 -11.44 -5.60
C ALA A 177 4.95 -10.70 -6.41
N ASN A 178 6.10 -11.34 -6.64
CA ASN A 178 7.16 -10.79 -7.47
C ASN A 178 6.84 -10.86 -8.96
N GLU A 179 6.26 -11.97 -9.41
CA GLU A 179 5.76 -12.06 -10.80
C GLU A 179 4.69 -11.01 -11.05
N GLU A 180 3.77 -10.81 -10.11
CA GLU A 180 2.75 -9.76 -10.18
C GLU A 180 3.38 -8.37 -10.32
N LEU A 181 4.36 -8.06 -9.46
CA LEU A 181 5.05 -6.78 -9.53
C LEU A 181 5.74 -6.59 -10.89
N GLY A 182 6.44 -7.61 -11.38
CA GLY A 182 7.15 -7.56 -12.66
C GLY A 182 6.20 -7.42 -13.86
N VAL A 183 5.04 -8.08 -13.83
CA VAL A 183 3.98 -7.89 -14.82
C VAL A 183 3.43 -6.47 -14.74
N ALA A 184 3.19 -5.96 -13.54
CA ALA A 184 2.68 -4.62 -13.33
C ALA A 184 3.61 -3.54 -13.90
N THR A 185 4.91 -3.62 -13.59
CA THR A 185 5.90 -2.68 -14.14
C THR A 185 6.06 -2.84 -15.65
N SER A 186 6.06 -4.08 -16.16
CA SER A 186 6.14 -4.33 -17.61
C SER A 186 4.96 -3.75 -18.38
N LEU A 187 3.75 -3.85 -17.85
CA LEU A 187 2.55 -3.26 -18.46
C LEU A 187 2.58 -1.73 -18.40
N ALA A 188 3.08 -1.15 -17.32
CA ALA A 188 3.23 0.30 -17.21
C ALA A 188 4.25 0.83 -18.24
N ASP A 189 5.39 0.14 -18.39
CA ASP A 189 6.49 0.56 -19.25
C ASP A 189 6.25 0.27 -20.75
N ASN A 190 5.90 -0.98 -21.09
CA ASN A 190 5.84 -1.44 -22.48
C ASN A 190 4.58 -0.94 -23.21
N GLU A 191 3.44 -0.92 -22.51
CA GLU A 191 2.15 -0.56 -23.08
C GLU A 191 1.82 0.93 -22.83
N GLY A 192 2.73 1.66 -22.15
CA GLY A 192 2.55 3.07 -21.81
C GLY A 192 1.32 3.33 -20.93
N MET A 193 0.90 2.30 -20.18
CA MET A 193 -0.27 2.35 -19.34
C MET A 193 0.04 3.14 -18.07
N SER A 194 -0.91 3.91 -17.56
CA SER A 194 -0.72 4.55 -16.25
C SER A 194 -0.64 3.48 -15.16
N GLN A 195 0.20 3.70 -14.14
CA GLN A 195 0.38 2.76 -13.04
C GLN A 195 -0.94 2.47 -12.31
N GLU A 196 -1.84 3.45 -12.26
CA GLU A 196 -3.19 3.32 -11.69
C GLU A 196 -4.05 2.36 -12.52
N LYS A 197 -3.99 2.48 -13.85
CA LYS A 197 -4.76 1.63 -14.75
C LYS A 197 -4.26 0.18 -14.73
N VAL A 198 -2.95 -0.03 -14.58
CA VAL A 198 -2.37 -1.35 -14.36
C VAL A 198 -2.84 -1.94 -13.04
N SER A 199 -2.76 -1.16 -11.95
CA SER A 199 -3.18 -1.61 -10.62
C SER A 199 -4.67 -1.95 -10.58
N GLN A 200 -5.49 -1.17 -11.29
CA GLN A 200 -6.92 -1.45 -11.49
C GLN A 200 -7.14 -2.78 -12.22
N LEU A 201 -6.47 -2.99 -13.36
CA LEU A 201 -6.58 -4.24 -14.13
C LEU A 201 -6.26 -5.47 -13.29
N LEU A 202 -5.12 -5.45 -12.58
CA LEU A 202 -4.70 -6.57 -11.74
C LEU A 202 -5.71 -6.83 -10.61
N THR A 203 -6.21 -5.77 -9.98
CA THR A 203 -7.20 -5.85 -8.90
C THR A 203 -8.51 -6.45 -9.39
N GLU A 204 -9.05 -5.97 -10.52
CA GLU A 204 -10.31 -6.47 -11.08
C GLU A 204 -10.20 -7.94 -11.50
N ILE A 205 -9.07 -8.36 -12.08
CA ILE A 205 -8.86 -9.77 -12.40
C ILE A 205 -8.79 -10.63 -11.13
N LYS A 206 -8.06 -10.19 -10.08
CA LYS A 206 -8.03 -10.89 -8.79
C LYS A 206 -9.43 -11.07 -8.20
N GLN A 207 -10.26 -10.03 -8.25
CA GLN A 207 -11.64 -10.09 -7.75
C GLN A 207 -12.47 -11.10 -8.53
N MET A 208 -12.36 -11.11 -9.86
CA MET A 208 -13.11 -12.04 -10.69
C MET A 208 -12.67 -13.49 -10.47
N ILE A 209 -11.38 -13.74 -10.27
CA ILE A 209 -10.85 -15.06 -9.92
C ILE A 209 -11.38 -15.49 -8.55
N ALA A 210 -11.42 -14.58 -7.57
CA ALA A 210 -11.98 -14.85 -6.25
C ALA A 210 -13.47 -15.20 -6.30
N ASP A 211 -14.24 -14.42 -7.05
CA ASP A 211 -15.70 -14.55 -7.11
C ASP A 211 -16.14 -15.75 -7.97
N GLN A 212 -15.44 -16.05 -9.06
CA GLN A 212 -15.80 -17.15 -9.97
C GLN A 212 -15.12 -18.47 -9.64
N ASN A 213 -13.97 -18.44 -8.96
CA ASN A 213 -13.12 -19.60 -8.67
C ASN A 213 -12.88 -20.48 -9.92
N PRO A 214 -12.20 -19.94 -10.96
CA PRO A 214 -12.03 -20.60 -12.26
C PRO A 214 -11.33 -21.95 -12.12
N ALA A 215 -11.87 -22.97 -12.79
CA ALA A 215 -11.36 -24.33 -12.67
C ALA A 215 -10.27 -24.65 -13.69
N THR A 216 -10.28 -23.96 -14.84
CA THR A 216 -9.33 -24.18 -15.92
C THR A 216 -8.61 -22.91 -16.32
N ARG A 217 -7.53 -23.08 -17.07
CA ARG A 217 -6.79 -21.98 -17.65
C ARG A 217 -7.64 -21.19 -18.65
N GLU A 218 -8.48 -21.87 -19.43
CA GLU A 218 -9.40 -21.23 -20.37
C GLU A 218 -10.40 -20.30 -19.66
N ASP A 219 -10.85 -20.66 -18.46
CA ASP A 219 -11.69 -19.78 -17.63
C ASP A 219 -10.92 -18.51 -17.23
N VAL A 220 -9.63 -18.64 -16.88
CA VAL A 220 -8.75 -17.48 -16.59
C VAL A 220 -8.54 -16.62 -17.83
N GLU A 221 -8.31 -17.23 -18.99
CA GLU A 221 -8.16 -16.52 -20.27
C GLU A 221 -9.41 -15.70 -20.60
N GLN A 222 -10.59 -16.24 -20.30
CA GLN A 222 -11.85 -15.54 -20.46
C GLN A 222 -11.93 -14.35 -19.49
N ILE A 223 -11.66 -14.55 -18.19
CA ILE A 223 -11.68 -13.48 -17.19
C ILE A 223 -10.73 -12.33 -17.59
N VAL A 224 -9.48 -12.66 -17.96
CA VAL A 224 -8.49 -11.66 -18.40
C VAL A 224 -9.00 -10.91 -19.63
N SER A 225 -9.57 -11.62 -20.61
CA SER A 225 -10.09 -11.00 -21.83
C SER A 225 -11.28 -10.09 -21.57
N GLU A 226 -12.19 -10.48 -20.67
CA GLU A 226 -13.32 -9.67 -20.23
C GLU A 226 -12.86 -8.39 -19.52
N GLN A 227 -11.89 -8.47 -18.60
CA GLN A 227 -11.38 -7.30 -17.90
C GLN A 227 -10.62 -6.34 -18.82
N LEU A 228 -9.82 -6.87 -19.75
CA LEU A 228 -9.17 -6.06 -20.77
C LEU A 228 -10.20 -5.32 -21.64
N GLN A 229 -11.30 -6.00 -22.01
CA GLN A 229 -12.37 -5.37 -22.79
C GLN A 229 -13.12 -4.30 -21.97
N ASN A 230 -13.47 -4.60 -20.71
CA ASN A 230 -14.19 -3.68 -19.82
C ASN A 230 -13.40 -2.40 -19.56
N LEU A 231 -12.09 -2.54 -19.42
CA LEU A 231 -11.18 -1.42 -19.16
C LEU A 231 -10.69 -0.72 -20.43
N GLU A 232 -11.15 -1.17 -21.61
CA GLU A 232 -10.74 -0.70 -22.94
C GLU A 232 -9.22 -0.79 -23.16
N ILE A 233 -8.58 -1.80 -22.56
CA ILE A 233 -7.14 -2.04 -22.65
C ILE A 233 -6.84 -2.98 -23.82
N THR A 234 -5.93 -2.56 -24.68
CA THR A 234 -5.36 -3.41 -25.73
C THR A 234 -3.93 -3.76 -25.34
N LEU A 235 -3.63 -5.05 -25.25
CA LEU A 235 -2.29 -5.56 -25.01
C LEU A 235 -1.78 -6.34 -26.21
N ASN A 236 -0.47 -6.35 -26.39
CA ASN A 236 0.17 -7.31 -27.28
C ASN A 236 0.01 -8.75 -26.77
N GLU A 237 0.27 -9.73 -27.64
CA GLU A 237 0.08 -11.15 -27.31
C GLU A 237 0.97 -11.63 -26.16
N ALA A 238 2.20 -11.13 -26.05
CA ALA A 238 3.13 -11.51 -25.00
C ALA A 238 2.67 -10.98 -23.63
N ASP A 239 2.25 -9.72 -23.55
CA ASP A 239 1.78 -9.10 -22.31
C ASP A 239 0.45 -9.69 -21.84
N ARG A 240 -0.45 -10.00 -22.78
CA ARG A 240 -1.66 -10.78 -22.49
C ARG A 240 -1.32 -12.15 -21.93
N GLN A 241 -0.34 -12.83 -22.51
CA GLN A 241 0.07 -14.16 -22.09
C GLN A 241 0.70 -14.15 -20.68
N MET A 242 1.51 -13.13 -20.37
CA MET A 242 2.05 -12.93 -19.02
C MET A 242 0.96 -12.77 -17.97
N LEU A 243 -0.11 -12.00 -18.26
CA LEU A 243 -1.26 -11.87 -17.35
C LEU A 243 -1.96 -13.22 -17.14
N ILE A 244 -2.24 -13.96 -18.22
CA ILE A 244 -2.89 -15.27 -18.13
C ILE A 244 -2.04 -16.22 -17.29
N ASP A 245 -0.73 -16.26 -17.51
CA ASP A 245 0.18 -17.14 -16.76
C ASP A 245 0.24 -16.79 -15.28
N LEU A 246 0.32 -15.50 -14.94
CA LEU A 246 0.29 -15.02 -13.56
C LEU A 246 -0.98 -15.49 -12.84
N PHE A 247 -2.13 -15.28 -13.48
CA PHE A 247 -3.42 -15.57 -12.86
C PHE A 247 -3.77 -17.07 -12.86
N ASP A 248 -3.28 -17.82 -13.84
CA ASP A 248 -3.36 -19.29 -13.85
C ASP A 248 -2.51 -19.91 -12.73
N LYS A 249 -1.36 -19.30 -12.38
CA LYS A 249 -0.62 -19.68 -11.17
C LYS A 249 -1.37 -19.29 -9.90
N MET A 250 -1.86 -18.07 -9.81
CA MET A 250 -2.58 -17.57 -8.63
C MET A 250 -3.79 -18.44 -8.26
N ARG A 251 -4.58 -18.92 -9.23
CA ARG A 251 -5.73 -19.80 -8.94
C ARG A 251 -5.36 -21.16 -8.34
N ASN A 252 -4.13 -21.62 -8.54
CA ASN A 252 -3.68 -22.93 -8.04
C ASN A 252 -3.18 -22.87 -6.59
N ILE A 253 -3.06 -21.67 -6.02
CA ILE A 253 -2.63 -21.45 -4.65
C ILE A 253 -3.83 -21.06 -3.80
N ASP A 254 -3.84 -21.54 -2.57
CA ASP A 254 -4.86 -21.24 -1.57
C ASP A 254 -4.66 -19.81 -1.03
N ILE A 255 -4.83 -18.80 -1.89
CA ILE A 255 -4.82 -17.38 -1.51
C ILE A 255 -6.25 -17.03 -1.05
N ASP A 256 -6.40 -16.54 0.19
CA ASP A 256 -7.68 -16.00 0.64
C ASP A 256 -7.92 -14.64 -0.01
N PHE A 257 -8.43 -14.68 -1.24
CA PHE A 257 -8.77 -13.49 -2.00
C PHE A 257 -9.91 -12.69 -1.35
N GLY A 258 -10.66 -13.28 -0.41
CA GLY A 258 -11.65 -12.56 0.40
C GLY A 258 -10.98 -11.58 1.37
N ALA A 259 -9.89 -12.00 2.03
CA ALA A 259 -9.06 -11.12 2.85
C ALA A 259 -8.39 -10.01 2.01
N VAL A 260 -7.88 -10.36 0.82
CA VAL A 260 -7.33 -9.38 -0.14
C VAL A 260 -8.40 -8.37 -0.56
N LYS A 261 -9.64 -8.81 -0.84
CA LYS A 261 -10.77 -7.94 -1.17
C LYS A 261 -11.13 -6.98 -0.03
N THR A 262 -11.27 -7.46 1.20
CA THR A 262 -11.58 -6.60 2.35
C THR A 262 -10.47 -5.58 2.60
N GLN A 263 -9.20 -5.99 2.48
CA GLN A 263 -8.08 -5.06 2.65
C GLN A 263 -7.99 -4.04 1.51
N LEU A 264 -8.36 -4.40 0.28
CA LEU A 264 -8.47 -3.46 -0.84
C LEU A 264 -9.65 -2.49 -0.68
N GLU A 265 -10.78 -2.95 -0.14
CA GLU A 265 -11.93 -2.11 0.23
C GLU A 265 -11.59 -1.17 1.40
N ASP A 266 -10.79 -1.64 2.36
CA ASP A 266 -10.27 -0.86 3.49
C ASP A 266 -9.23 0.18 3.05
N ILE A 267 -8.40 -0.12 2.05
CA ILE A 267 -7.51 0.86 1.41
C ILE A 267 -8.34 1.92 0.68
N ALA A 268 -9.32 1.51 -0.13
CA ALA A 268 -10.20 2.42 -0.85
C ALA A 268 -11.02 3.33 0.09
N SER A 269 -11.46 2.82 1.23
CA SER A 269 -12.22 3.57 2.25
C SER A 269 -11.34 4.42 3.18
N SER A 270 -10.17 3.93 3.58
CA SER A 270 -9.20 4.70 4.39
C SER A 270 -8.63 5.91 3.63
N ILE A 271 -8.56 5.82 2.30
CA ILE A 271 -8.24 6.95 1.41
C ILE A 271 -9.35 8.02 1.44
N SER A 272 -10.62 7.61 1.59
CA SER A 272 -11.76 8.52 1.73
C SER A 272 -11.77 9.25 3.09
N ASP A 273 -11.32 8.60 4.16
CA ASP A 273 -11.34 9.16 5.51
C ASP A 273 -10.11 10.03 5.83
N LYS A 274 -8.90 9.65 5.38
CA LYS A 274 -7.67 10.47 5.53
C LYS A 274 -7.69 11.76 4.68
N ALA A 275 -8.59 11.85 3.70
CA ALA A 275 -8.77 13.02 2.84
C ALA A 275 -9.19 14.29 3.58
N ASN A 276 -10.04 14.14 4.59
CA ASN A 276 -10.56 15.26 5.36
C ASN A 276 -9.56 15.81 6.39
N GLU A 277 -8.53 15.04 6.74
CA GLU A 277 -7.61 15.36 7.82
C GLU A 277 -6.34 16.08 7.33
N LEU A 278 -5.91 15.85 6.08
CA LEU A 278 -4.60 16.28 5.58
C LEU A 278 -4.57 17.56 4.72
N GLY A 279 -5.72 18.19 4.44
CA GLY A 279 -5.76 19.51 3.78
C GLY A 279 -5.12 19.57 2.38
N LEU A 280 -5.06 18.43 1.67
CA LEU A 280 -4.51 18.34 0.32
C LEU A 280 -5.46 18.95 -0.73
N ASP A 281 -4.90 19.47 -1.82
CA ASP A 281 -5.56 20.24 -2.88
C ASP A 281 -6.80 19.55 -3.49
N ALA A 282 -7.89 20.30 -3.62
CA ALA A 282 -9.14 19.91 -4.28
C ALA A 282 -8.94 19.32 -5.70
N GLY A 283 -7.91 19.72 -6.44
CA GLY A 283 -7.60 19.19 -7.78
C GLY A 283 -6.95 17.80 -7.78
N PHE A 284 -6.31 17.38 -6.68
CA PHE A 284 -5.92 15.98 -6.46
C PHE A 284 -7.17 15.16 -6.12
N TRP A 285 -8.06 15.70 -5.28
CA TRP A 285 -9.29 15.04 -4.86
C TRP A 285 -10.32 14.87 -5.96
N GLU A 286 -10.46 15.84 -6.86
CA GLU A 286 -11.35 15.73 -8.00
C GLU A 286 -10.90 14.59 -8.93
N LYS A 287 -9.59 14.34 -9.05
CA LYS A 287 -9.06 13.22 -9.84
C LYS A 287 -9.26 11.86 -9.17
N VAL A 288 -9.04 11.76 -7.86
CA VAL A 288 -9.24 10.53 -7.09
C VAL A 288 -10.74 10.20 -6.96
N ALA A 289 -11.58 11.19 -6.66
CA ALA A 289 -13.02 11.01 -6.57
C ALA A 289 -13.65 10.70 -7.94
N ASN A 290 -13.17 11.31 -9.02
CA ASN A 290 -13.61 10.94 -10.37
C ASN A 290 -13.14 9.54 -10.75
N PHE A 291 -11.91 9.14 -10.41
CA PHE A 291 -11.41 7.77 -10.61
C PHE A 291 -12.32 6.73 -9.93
N PHE A 292 -12.61 6.89 -8.64
CA PHE A 292 -13.46 5.95 -7.91
C PHE A 292 -14.96 6.06 -8.28
N SER A 293 -15.47 7.26 -8.59
CA SER A 293 -16.85 7.45 -9.03
C SER A 293 -17.10 6.86 -10.42
N GLU A 294 -16.13 6.97 -11.33
CA GLU A 294 -16.19 6.36 -12.67
C GLU A 294 -16.05 4.83 -12.58
N MET A 295 -15.19 4.33 -11.69
CA MET A 295 -15.08 2.90 -11.34
C MET A 295 -16.41 2.33 -10.82
N PHE A 296 -17.02 2.96 -9.80
CA PHE A 296 -18.31 2.51 -9.25
C PHE A 296 -19.49 2.69 -10.22
N GLN A 297 -19.49 3.72 -11.07
CA GLN A 297 -20.51 3.88 -12.10
C GLN A 297 -20.38 2.83 -13.21
N GLY A 298 -19.15 2.49 -13.62
CA GLY A 298 -18.88 1.40 -14.56
C GLY A 298 -19.39 0.04 -14.03
N ILE A 299 -19.06 -0.26 -12.78
CA ILE A 299 -19.51 -1.47 -12.06
C ILE A 299 -21.04 -1.49 -11.90
N SER A 300 -21.66 -0.38 -11.48
CA SER A 300 -23.11 -0.28 -11.30
C SER A 300 -23.88 -0.42 -12.62
N ASN A 301 -23.32 0.04 -13.74
CA ASN A 301 -23.94 -0.10 -15.06
C ASN A 301 -23.80 -1.54 -15.61
N PHE A 302 -22.67 -2.21 -15.32
CA PHE A 302 -22.46 -3.62 -15.65
C PHE A 302 -23.44 -4.54 -14.90
N PHE A 303 -23.57 -4.39 -13.57
CA PHE A 303 -24.55 -5.16 -12.78
C PHE A 303 -26.00 -4.73 -13.01
N GLY A 304 -26.27 -3.44 -13.25
CA GLY A 304 -27.61 -2.95 -13.60
C GLY A 304 -28.13 -3.45 -14.94
N GLY A 305 -27.23 -3.82 -15.86
CA GLY A 305 -27.53 -4.48 -17.12
C GLY A 305 -27.67 -6.01 -17.02
N LEU A 306 -27.02 -6.64 -16.04
CA LEU A 306 -27.05 -8.10 -15.85
C LEU A 306 -28.35 -8.62 -15.20
N PHE A 307 -29.11 -7.74 -14.52
CA PHE A 307 -30.38 -8.07 -13.86
C PHE A 307 -31.62 -7.46 -14.54
N LYS A 308 -31.53 -7.15 -15.85
CA LYS A 308 -32.67 -6.78 -16.69
C LYS A 308 -32.83 -7.71 -17.88
#